data_AF-A0A3N7HAX3-F1
#
_entry.id   AF-A0A3N7HAX3-F1
#
_cell.length_a   1.000
_cell.length_b   1.000
_cell.length_c   1.000
_cell.angle_alpha   90.00
_cell.angle_beta   90.00
_cell.angle_gamma   90.00
#
_symmetry.space_group_name_H-M   'P 1'
#
loop_
_entity.id
_entity.type
_entity.pdbx_description
1 polymer ?
#
loop_
_entity_poly.entity_id
_entity_poly.type
_entity_poly.pdbx_seq_one_letter_code
_entity_poly.pdbx_strand_id
1 'polypeptide(L)'
;MKFKQKKLKAENFRYVIKRVIKNPMIYLTDFFGYQTQIDHWMRTISLTLNAGACPEMACPDVLENGFHCTELIEQVEVAYVIYKQCGLKKQRNPLAFFRTRDDYFAYRSRGEYAFDGQINPADTLSKFFSFQSLKKWYGTLDDIMLSLTQAKATNYDRFGDKIAIIQELLLRLAQAMYVIYRNGGLPLQVPSYVIAQPSDTFEGKMPLSKLGELIHSIADKRHAEAAAELESVFEKAYGGTEPEDIANPDDRGDEQKDHSEDGVMTEEAPE
;
A
#
# COMPACT_ATOMS: atom_id res chain seq x y z
N MET A 1 5.43 -20.18 -34.91
CA MET A 1 5.69 -21.08 -33.76
C MET A 1 4.95 -20.52 -32.54
N LYS A 2 3.88 -21.17 -32.04
CA LYS A 2 3.10 -20.64 -30.89
C LYS A 2 3.88 -20.94 -29.60
N PHE A 3 4.43 -19.93 -28.95
CA PHE A 3 5.00 -20.07 -27.60
C PHE A 3 3.86 -20.45 -26.64
N LYS A 4 3.76 -21.74 -26.28
CA LYS A 4 2.86 -22.17 -25.21
C LYS A 4 3.40 -21.59 -23.90
N GLN A 5 2.81 -20.51 -23.41
CA GLN A 5 3.07 -20.05 -22.04
C GLN A 5 2.68 -21.18 -21.09
N LYS A 6 3.65 -21.63 -20.28
CA LYS A 6 3.42 -22.65 -19.25
C LYS A 6 2.37 -22.12 -18.29
N LYS A 7 1.22 -22.78 -18.19
CA LYS A 7 0.16 -22.40 -17.25
C LYS A 7 0.71 -22.35 -15.83
N LEU A 8 0.46 -21.25 -15.13
CA LEU A 8 0.74 -21.12 -13.71
C LEU A 8 -0.20 -22.04 -12.94
N LYS A 9 0.34 -22.78 -11.97
CA LYS A 9 -0.42 -23.66 -11.06
C LYS A 9 -0.15 -23.22 -9.63
N ALA A 10 -1.17 -23.35 -8.76
CA ALA A 10 -1.06 -23.01 -7.34
C ALA A 10 0.07 -23.77 -6.63
N GLU A 11 0.31 -25.03 -7.03
CA GLU A 11 1.41 -25.87 -6.54
C GLU A 11 2.82 -25.26 -6.73
N ASN A 12 2.98 -24.25 -7.58
CA ASN A 12 4.27 -23.58 -7.79
C ASN A 12 4.51 -22.42 -6.79
N PHE A 13 3.54 -22.12 -5.93
CA PHE A 13 3.53 -21.00 -5.00
C PHE A 13 3.32 -21.51 -3.57
N ARG A 14 3.81 -20.76 -2.58
CA ARG A 14 3.68 -21.09 -1.15
C ARG A 14 2.35 -20.59 -0.59
N TYR A 15 1.93 -19.39 -0.98
CA TYR A 15 0.78 -18.72 -0.38
C TYR A 15 -0.31 -18.38 -1.41
N VAL A 16 0.07 -18.10 -2.67
CA VAL A 16 -0.89 -17.70 -3.69
C VAL A 16 -1.80 -18.85 -4.15
N ILE A 17 -3.10 -18.67 -3.91
CA ILE A 17 -4.16 -19.62 -4.25
C ILE A 17 -4.68 -19.45 -5.69
N LYS A 18 -5.33 -20.50 -6.20
CA LYS A 18 -5.83 -20.57 -7.59
C LYS A 18 -6.72 -19.40 -8.01
N ARG A 19 -7.56 -18.86 -7.11
CA ARG A 19 -8.43 -17.70 -7.41
C ARG A 19 -7.62 -16.43 -7.69
N VAL A 20 -6.56 -16.20 -6.90
CA VAL A 20 -5.63 -15.08 -7.07
C VAL A 20 -4.78 -15.28 -8.33
N ILE A 21 -4.38 -16.52 -8.64
CA ILE A 21 -3.73 -16.82 -9.92
C ILE A 21 -4.64 -16.46 -11.09
N LYS A 22 -5.94 -16.75 -11.01
CA LYS A 22 -6.88 -16.42 -12.10
C LYS A 22 -7.10 -14.91 -12.22
N ASN A 23 -7.23 -14.22 -11.10
CA ASN A 23 -7.41 -12.78 -11.04
C ASN A 23 -6.60 -12.18 -9.87
N PRO A 24 -5.39 -11.64 -10.15
CA PRO A 24 -4.53 -11.03 -9.13
C PRO A 24 -5.17 -9.83 -8.43
N MET A 25 -6.16 -9.18 -9.06
CA MET A 25 -6.86 -8.05 -8.46
C MET A 25 -7.62 -8.44 -7.18
N ILE A 26 -8.00 -9.72 -7.02
CA ILE A 26 -8.62 -10.20 -5.78
C ILE A 26 -7.69 -9.93 -4.59
N TYR A 27 -6.42 -10.35 -4.69
CA TYR A 27 -5.45 -10.09 -3.64
C TYR A 27 -5.21 -8.59 -3.44
N LEU A 28 -5.04 -7.84 -4.53
CA LEU A 28 -4.75 -6.41 -4.46
C LEU A 28 -5.89 -5.62 -3.78
N THR A 29 -7.14 -5.94 -4.11
CA THR A 29 -8.31 -5.34 -3.47
C THR A 29 -8.42 -5.76 -2.01
N ASP A 30 -8.18 -7.04 -1.69
CA ASP A 30 -8.24 -7.53 -0.31
C ASP A 30 -7.16 -6.83 0.56
N PHE A 31 -5.93 -6.79 0.06
CA PHE A 31 -4.76 -6.30 0.79
C PHE A 31 -4.78 -4.77 0.96
N PHE A 32 -4.89 -4.00 -0.14
CA PHE A 32 -4.84 -2.53 -0.08
C PHE A 32 -6.20 -1.88 0.18
N GLY A 33 -7.30 -2.59 -0.05
CA GLY A 33 -8.65 -2.08 0.19
C GLY A 33 -9.12 -2.29 1.63
N TYR A 34 -8.68 -3.36 2.30
CA TYR A 34 -9.21 -3.72 3.62
C TYR A 34 -8.15 -4.00 4.69
N GLN A 35 -6.96 -4.47 4.33
CA GLN A 35 -5.97 -4.91 5.33
C GLN A 35 -4.98 -3.83 5.73
N THR A 36 -4.43 -3.08 4.76
CA THR A 36 -3.37 -2.10 5.05
C THR A 36 -3.36 -0.92 4.08
N GLN A 37 -2.83 0.21 4.56
CA GLN A 37 -2.52 1.37 3.73
C GLN A 37 -1.08 1.27 3.22
N ILE A 38 -0.80 1.80 2.03
CA ILE A 38 0.53 1.70 1.41
C ILE A 38 1.65 2.26 2.30
N ASP A 39 1.41 3.37 3.00
CA ASP A 39 2.42 3.99 3.87
C ASP A 39 2.75 3.10 5.08
N HIS A 40 1.74 2.46 5.69
CA HIS A 40 1.96 1.50 6.76
C HIS A 40 2.72 0.29 6.26
N TRP A 41 2.32 -0.24 5.11
CA TRP A 41 2.97 -1.40 4.54
C TRP A 41 4.45 -1.14 4.19
N MET A 42 4.77 0.00 3.59
CA MET A 42 6.17 0.38 3.30
C MET A 42 7.02 0.52 4.58
N ARG A 43 6.44 1.03 5.67
CA ARG A 43 7.10 1.08 6.98
C ARG A 43 7.32 -0.33 7.53
N THR A 44 6.32 -1.20 7.44
CA THR A 44 6.43 -2.62 7.84
C THR A 44 7.54 -3.33 7.07
N ILE A 45 7.63 -3.16 5.75
CA ILE A 45 8.72 -3.71 4.93
C ILE A 45 10.08 -3.22 5.45
N SER A 46 10.22 -1.91 5.65
CA SER A 46 11.48 -1.32 6.10
C SER A 46 11.88 -1.84 7.49
N LEU A 47 10.94 -1.90 8.43
CA LEU A 47 11.18 -2.42 9.78
C LEU A 47 11.58 -3.90 9.73
N THR A 48 10.85 -4.72 8.96
CA THR A 48 11.10 -6.16 8.81
C THR A 48 12.50 -6.42 8.25
N LEU A 49 12.92 -5.65 7.23
CA LEU A 49 14.24 -5.80 6.63
C LEU A 49 15.36 -5.30 7.52
N ASN A 50 15.16 -4.16 8.20
CA ASN A 50 16.13 -3.62 9.13
C ASN A 50 16.35 -4.57 10.31
N ALA A 51 15.27 -5.06 10.92
CA ALA A 51 15.34 -6.04 12.00
C ALA A 51 15.92 -7.39 11.52
N GLY A 52 15.65 -7.80 10.29
CA GLY A 52 16.25 -9.02 9.72
C GLY A 52 17.74 -8.88 9.42
N ALA A 53 18.22 -7.67 9.09
CA ALA A 53 19.64 -7.41 8.85
C ALA A 53 20.42 -7.09 10.13
N CYS A 54 19.77 -6.42 11.07
CA CYS A 54 20.31 -6.00 12.36
C CYS A 54 19.27 -6.32 13.44
N PRO A 55 19.27 -7.53 14.01
CA PRO A 55 18.31 -7.94 15.04
C PRO A 55 18.31 -7.05 16.28
N GLU A 56 19.39 -6.30 16.53
CA GLU A 56 19.46 -5.29 17.59
C GLU A 56 18.48 -4.11 17.37
N MET A 57 18.02 -3.89 16.14
CA MET A 57 16.96 -2.92 15.80
C MET A 57 15.55 -3.51 15.90
N ALA A 58 15.41 -4.80 16.19
CA ALA A 58 14.10 -5.41 16.42
C ALA A 58 13.47 -4.87 17.71
N CYS A 59 12.14 -4.79 17.75
CA CYS A 59 11.45 -4.41 18.97
C CYS A 59 11.65 -5.52 20.02
N PRO A 60 12.20 -5.20 21.22
CA PRO A 60 12.55 -6.21 22.22
C PRO A 60 11.33 -6.96 22.78
N ASP A 61 10.15 -6.33 22.74
CA ASP A 61 8.91 -6.87 23.32
C ASP A 61 7.99 -7.55 22.28
N VAL A 62 8.42 -7.61 21.01
CA VAL A 62 7.64 -8.19 19.91
C VAL A 62 8.40 -9.37 19.33
N LEU A 63 7.94 -10.59 19.64
CA LEU A 63 8.36 -11.79 18.93
C LEU A 63 7.71 -11.79 17.55
N GLU A 64 8.46 -11.37 16.53
CA GLU A 64 8.02 -11.49 15.14
C GLU A 64 7.92 -12.98 14.77
N ASN A 65 6.70 -13.46 14.59
CA ASN A 65 6.40 -14.86 14.28
C ASN A 65 6.52 -15.19 12.78
N GLY A 66 7.12 -14.29 12.00
CA GLY A 66 7.26 -14.41 10.54
C GLY A 66 6.00 -14.04 9.76
N PHE A 67 5.00 -13.44 10.41
CA PHE A 67 3.77 -12.98 9.75
C PHE A 67 4.08 -11.98 8.63
N HIS A 68 4.86 -10.92 8.91
CA HIS A 68 5.18 -9.92 7.90
C HIS A 68 6.06 -10.46 6.77
N CYS A 69 6.94 -11.42 7.07
CA CYS A 69 7.68 -12.16 6.04
C CYS A 69 6.74 -12.98 5.14
N THR A 70 5.72 -13.59 5.71
CA THR A 70 4.71 -14.36 4.95
C THR A 70 3.93 -13.44 4.01
N GLU A 71 3.45 -12.29 4.49
CA GLU A 71 2.77 -11.28 3.66
C GLU A 71 3.68 -10.77 2.52
N LEU A 72 4.96 -10.53 2.82
CA LEU A 72 5.97 -10.14 1.83
C LEU A 72 6.16 -11.21 0.75
N ILE A 73 6.26 -12.49 1.12
CA ILE A 73 6.40 -13.58 0.16
C ILE A 73 5.14 -13.67 -0.72
N GLU A 74 3.95 -13.61 -0.12
CA GLU A 74 2.69 -13.63 -0.88
C GLU A 74 2.63 -12.48 -1.89
N GLN A 75 2.98 -11.26 -1.50
CA GLN A 75 3.02 -10.12 -2.42
C GLN A 75 3.98 -10.36 -3.59
N VAL A 76 5.17 -10.91 -3.33
CA VAL A 76 6.15 -11.27 -4.37
C VAL A 76 5.60 -12.34 -5.31
N GLU A 77 4.85 -13.30 -4.80
CA GLU A 77 4.19 -14.32 -5.61
C GLU A 77 3.10 -13.72 -6.50
N VAL A 78 2.24 -12.85 -5.97
CA VAL A 78 1.19 -12.17 -6.75
C VAL A 78 1.81 -11.29 -7.83
N ALA A 79 2.85 -10.56 -7.50
CA ALA A 79 3.63 -9.79 -8.47
C ALA A 79 4.18 -10.68 -9.59
N TYR A 80 4.63 -11.89 -9.27
CA TYR A 80 5.12 -12.85 -10.26
C TYR A 80 4.00 -13.35 -11.18
N VAL A 81 2.81 -13.59 -10.63
CA VAL A 81 1.63 -13.94 -11.42
C VAL A 81 1.34 -12.84 -12.44
N ILE A 82 1.26 -11.57 -12.00
CA ILE A 82 1.02 -10.41 -12.88
C ILE A 82 2.12 -10.33 -13.95
N TYR A 83 3.39 -10.39 -13.54
CA TYR A 83 4.54 -10.38 -14.45
C TYR A 83 4.43 -11.44 -15.56
N LYS A 84 4.01 -12.65 -15.22
CA LYS A 84 3.84 -13.75 -16.17
C LYS A 84 2.62 -13.61 -17.06
N GLN A 85 1.49 -13.22 -16.50
CA GLN A 85 0.23 -13.05 -17.25
C GLN A 85 0.31 -11.91 -18.26
N CYS A 86 0.94 -10.81 -17.87
CA CYS A 86 1.16 -9.66 -18.75
C CYS A 86 2.31 -9.89 -19.75
N GLY A 87 2.98 -11.05 -19.73
CA GLY A 87 4.04 -11.39 -20.68
C GLY A 87 5.25 -10.45 -20.60
N LEU A 88 5.52 -9.88 -19.42
CA LEU A 88 6.60 -8.92 -19.21
C LEU A 88 7.97 -9.58 -19.45
N LYS A 89 8.91 -8.79 -19.96
CA LYS A 89 10.23 -9.27 -20.38
C LYS A 89 11.29 -8.92 -19.35
N LYS A 90 12.31 -9.78 -19.27
CA LYS A 90 13.49 -9.48 -18.48
C LYS A 90 14.26 -8.30 -19.06
N GLN A 91 14.86 -7.51 -18.17
CA GLN A 91 15.71 -6.37 -18.49
C GLN A 91 17.16 -6.69 -18.16
N ARG A 92 18.08 -6.10 -18.92
CA ARG A 92 19.53 -6.31 -18.75
C ARG A 92 20.07 -5.63 -17.48
N ASN A 93 19.54 -4.45 -17.15
CA ASN A 93 20.02 -3.60 -16.07
C ASN A 93 18.90 -3.37 -15.03
N PRO A 94 18.61 -4.37 -14.16
CA PRO A 94 17.49 -4.31 -13.23
C PRO A 94 17.61 -3.24 -12.14
N LEU A 95 18.83 -2.74 -11.89
CA LEU A 95 19.10 -1.72 -10.87
C LEU A 95 19.13 -0.29 -11.43
N ALA A 96 18.93 -0.12 -12.74
CA ALA A 96 18.89 1.19 -13.37
C ALA A 96 17.52 1.85 -13.17
N PHE A 97 17.29 2.41 -11.98
CA PHE A 97 16.02 3.04 -11.58
C PHE A 97 15.89 4.52 -11.93
N PHE A 98 16.93 5.18 -12.43
CA PHE A 98 16.87 6.59 -12.80
C PHE A 98 17.30 6.72 -14.25
N ARG A 99 16.44 7.31 -15.09
CA ARG A 99 16.77 7.61 -16.49
C ARG A 99 17.33 9.01 -16.62
N THR A 100 16.76 9.94 -15.87
CA THR A 100 17.16 11.35 -15.83
C THR A 100 17.65 11.75 -14.45
N ARG A 101 18.34 12.89 -14.39
CA ARG A 101 18.73 13.52 -13.12
C ARG A 101 17.51 13.95 -12.30
N ASP A 102 16.43 14.34 -12.98
CA ASP A 102 15.21 14.81 -12.35
C ASP A 102 14.44 13.66 -11.69
N ASP A 103 14.45 12.46 -12.27
CA ASP A 103 13.92 11.24 -11.63
C ASP A 103 14.62 10.98 -10.28
N TYR A 104 15.94 11.17 -10.23
CA TYR A 104 16.72 10.99 -9.01
C TYR A 104 16.37 12.04 -7.95
N PHE A 105 16.20 13.30 -8.33
CA PHE A 105 15.80 14.36 -7.39
C PHE A 105 14.35 14.21 -6.94
N ALA A 106 13.43 13.81 -7.81
CA ALA A 106 12.06 13.50 -7.42
C ALA A 106 12.02 12.37 -6.38
N TYR A 107 12.79 11.31 -6.60
CA TYR A 107 12.94 10.23 -5.63
C TYR A 107 13.55 10.71 -4.31
N ARG A 108 14.67 11.42 -4.37
CA ARG A 108 15.39 11.88 -3.18
C ARG A 108 14.61 12.90 -2.35
N SER A 109 13.93 13.84 -2.99
CA SER A 109 13.32 14.98 -2.32
C SER A 109 11.84 14.74 -1.96
N ARG A 110 11.12 13.94 -2.73
CA ARG A 110 9.68 13.70 -2.53
C ARG A 110 9.34 12.25 -2.19
N GLY A 111 10.32 11.34 -2.23
CA GLY A 111 10.06 9.91 -2.07
C GLY A 111 9.23 9.32 -3.22
N GLU A 112 9.14 10.02 -4.35
CA GLU A 112 8.36 9.59 -5.50
C GLU A 112 9.13 8.53 -6.27
N TYR A 113 8.56 7.33 -6.41
CA TYR A 113 9.14 6.28 -7.25
C TYR A 113 8.70 6.40 -8.72
N ALA A 114 8.28 7.61 -9.11
CA ALA A 114 7.78 7.96 -10.43
C ALA A 114 8.91 8.28 -11.41
N PHE A 115 8.67 8.03 -12.70
CA PHE A 115 9.50 8.40 -13.84
C PHE A 115 8.74 9.41 -14.69
N ASP A 116 9.33 10.56 -15.02
CA ASP A 116 8.62 11.63 -15.75
C ASP A 116 7.26 12.02 -15.09
N GLY A 117 7.15 11.88 -13.77
CA GLY A 117 5.90 12.12 -13.01
C GLY A 117 4.91 10.94 -12.98
N GLN A 118 5.23 9.77 -13.56
CA GLN A 118 4.38 8.57 -13.48
C GLN A 118 5.14 7.30 -13.04
N ILE A 119 4.57 6.54 -12.11
CA ILE A 119 5.08 5.21 -11.76
C ILE A 119 4.74 4.24 -12.89
N ASN A 120 5.74 3.57 -13.45
CA ASN A 120 5.54 2.50 -14.43
C ASN A 120 5.60 1.12 -13.73
N PRO A 121 4.46 0.56 -13.28
CA PRO A 121 4.45 -0.72 -12.58
C PRO A 121 4.98 -1.88 -13.45
N ALA A 122 4.80 -1.84 -14.77
CA ALA A 122 5.30 -2.89 -15.66
C ALA A 122 6.82 -2.90 -15.74
N ASP A 123 7.45 -1.71 -15.78
CA ASP A 123 8.91 -1.56 -15.72
C ASP A 123 9.45 -2.06 -14.37
N THR A 124 8.83 -1.66 -13.26
CA THR A 124 9.21 -2.10 -11.91
C THR A 124 9.14 -3.62 -11.75
N LEU A 125 8.03 -4.26 -12.14
CA LEU A 125 7.89 -5.72 -12.10
C LEU A 125 8.96 -6.41 -12.96
N SER A 126 9.23 -5.86 -14.14
CA SER A 126 10.25 -6.38 -15.04
C SER A 126 11.66 -6.31 -14.43
N LYS A 127 12.02 -5.18 -13.82
CA LYS A 127 13.29 -4.99 -13.10
C LYS A 127 13.40 -5.94 -11.90
N PHE A 128 12.34 -6.04 -11.10
CA PHE A 128 12.31 -6.88 -9.89
C PHE A 128 12.60 -8.36 -10.19
N PHE A 129 11.94 -8.94 -11.20
CA PHE A 129 12.17 -10.35 -11.59
C PHE A 129 13.37 -10.56 -12.53
N SER A 130 14.01 -9.47 -12.95
CA SER A 130 15.30 -9.50 -13.66
C SER A 130 16.48 -9.49 -12.70
N PHE A 131 16.35 -8.82 -11.55
CA PHE A 131 17.35 -8.85 -10.48
C PHE A 131 17.55 -10.28 -9.97
N GLN A 132 16.47 -10.97 -9.61
CA GLN A 132 16.53 -12.38 -9.27
C GLN A 132 15.22 -13.13 -9.56
N SER A 133 15.31 -14.46 -9.70
CA SER A 133 14.14 -15.30 -9.94
C SER A 133 13.27 -15.43 -8.68
N LEU A 134 11.99 -15.80 -8.86
CA LEU A 134 11.08 -16.07 -7.74
C LEU A 134 11.68 -17.06 -6.71
N LYS A 135 12.34 -18.13 -7.19
CA LYS A 135 13.02 -19.10 -6.32
C LYS A 135 14.14 -18.46 -5.48
N LYS A 136 14.90 -17.51 -6.05
CA LYS A 136 15.93 -16.77 -5.30
C LYS A 136 15.32 -15.78 -4.31
N TRP A 137 14.20 -15.16 -4.67
CA TRP A 137 13.42 -14.32 -3.75
C TRP A 137 12.94 -15.10 -2.54
N TYR A 138 12.43 -16.33 -2.72
CA TYR A 138 12.10 -17.20 -1.59
C TYR A 138 13.28 -17.41 -0.64
N GLY A 139 14.44 -17.79 -1.17
CA GLY A 139 15.63 -17.96 -0.33
C GLY A 139 16.05 -16.67 0.40
N THR A 140 15.92 -15.52 -0.27
CA THR A 140 16.23 -14.22 0.35
C THR A 140 15.28 -13.91 1.50
N LEU A 141 13.97 -14.10 1.31
CA LEU A 141 12.95 -13.80 2.32
C LEU A 141 12.95 -14.84 3.45
N ASP A 142 13.27 -16.10 3.16
CA ASP A 142 13.48 -17.14 4.17
C ASP A 142 14.68 -16.81 5.06
N ASP A 143 15.77 -16.32 4.45
CA ASP A 143 16.96 -15.90 5.19
C ASP A 143 16.66 -14.71 6.11
N ILE A 144 15.89 -13.73 5.64
CA ILE A 144 15.43 -12.58 6.45
C ILE A 144 14.56 -13.08 7.61
N MET A 145 13.58 -13.93 7.33
CA MET A 145 12.69 -14.51 8.34
C MET A 145 13.46 -15.28 9.40
N LEU A 146 14.47 -16.07 9.00
CA LEU A 146 15.33 -16.79 9.93
C LEU A 146 16.14 -15.83 10.80
N SER A 147 16.69 -14.76 10.22
CA SER A 147 17.45 -13.77 10.96
C SER A 147 16.61 -13.01 12.00
N LEU A 148 15.32 -12.76 11.73
CA LEU A 148 14.40 -12.15 12.70
C LEU A 148 14.21 -12.97 13.97
N THR A 149 14.45 -14.29 13.92
CA THR A 149 14.34 -15.17 15.10
C THR A 149 15.59 -15.20 15.99
N GLN A 150 16.66 -14.50 15.59
CA GLN A 150 17.93 -14.51 16.30
C GLN A 150 18.06 -13.28 17.20
N ALA A 151 18.52 -13.47 18.43
CA ALA A 151 18.68 -12.38 19.40
C ALA A 151 19.93 -11.50 19.16
N LYS A 152 20.83 -11.89 18.26
CA LYS A 152 22.06 -11.16 17.92
C LYS A 152 22.37 -11.32 16.43
N ALA A 153 22.95 -10.29 15.82
CA ALA A 153 23.42 -10.36 14.44
C ALA A 153 24.59 -11.36 14.31
N THR A 154 24.30 -12.62 14.00
CA THR A 154 25.34 -13.56 13.53
C THR A 154 25.62 -13.40 12.04
N ASN A 155 24.85 -12.56 11.34
CA ASN A 155 24.68 -12.54 9.90
C ASN A 155 24.85 -11.16 9.24
N TYR A 156 25.56 -10.20 9.87
CA TYR A 156 25.86 -8.89 9.25
C TYR A 156 26.51 -9.08 7.85
N ASP A 157 27.38 -10.08 7.71
CA ASP A 157 28.04 -10.46 6.46
C ASP A 157 27.11 -11.13 5.42
N ARG A 158 25.96 -11.67 5.85
CA ARG A 158 25.08 -12.47 4.99
C ARG A 158 24.34 -11.61 3.96
N PHE A 159 23.92 -10.42 4.37
CA PHE A 159 23.25 -9.46 3.50
C PHE A 159 24.21 -8.35 3.01
N GLY A 160 25.10 -7.86 3.88
CA GLY A 160 26.04 -6.77 3.56
C GLY A 160 25.38 -5.61 2.81
N ASP A 161 26.08 -5.05 1.82
CA ASP A 161 25.58 -3.95 0.97
C ASP A 161 24.34 -4.30 0.15
N LYS A 162 23.98 -5.59 0.04
CA LYS A 162 22.81 -6.02 -0.73
C LYS A 162 21.50 -5.77 -0.01
N ILE A 163 21.50 -5.57 1.31
CA ILE A 163 20.25 -5.29 2.04
C ILE A 163 19.58 -4.02 1.53
N ALA A 164 20.36 -2.97 1.25
CA ALA A 164 19.85 -1.72 0.71
C ALA A 164 19.19 -1.94 -0.66
N ILE A 165 19.79 -2.79 -1.51
CA ILE A 165 19.22 -3.15 -2.82
C ILE A 165 17.93 -3.94 -2.66
N ILE A 166 17.90 -4.91 -1.73
CA ILE A 166 16.72 -5.74 -1.44
C ILE A 166 15.58 -4.86 -0.94
N GLN A 167 15.86 -3.96 -0.01
CA GLN A 167 14.90 -3.00 0.54
C GLN A 167 14.33 -2.09 -0.54
N GLU A 168 15.19 -1.47 -1.34
CA GLU A 168 14.77 -0.60 -2.43
C GLU A 168 13.85 -1.34 -3.42
N LEU A 169 14.19 -2.57 -3.77
CA LEU A 169 13.39 -3.41 -4.67
C LEU A 169 12.03 -3.77 -4.09
N LEU A 170 11.96 -4.14 -2.82
CA LEU A 170 10.71 -4.52 -2.15
C LEU A 170 9.79 -3.32 -1.95
N LEU A 171 10.33 -2.15 -1.60
CA LEU A 171 9.58 -0.90 -1.51
C LEU A 171 9.01 -0.48 -2.87
N ARG A 172 9.84 -0.52 -3.93
CA ARG A 172 9.38 -0.28 -5.31
C ARG A 172 8.29 -1.26 -5.73
N LEU A 173 8.43 -2.53 -5.34
CA LEU A 173 7.42 -3.54 -5.63
C LEU A 173 6.10 -3.21 -4.94
N ALA A 174 6.11 -2.87 -3.64
CA ALA A 174 4.90 -2.49 -2.90
C ALA A 174 4.17 -1.33 -3.57
N GLN A 175 4.90 -0.30 -3.97
CA GLN A 175 4.30 0.82 -4.68
C GLN A 175 3.76 0.46 -6.06
N ALA A 176 4.49 -0.34 -6.84
CA ALA A 176 4.00 -0.81 -8.14
C ALA A 176 2.69 -1.60 -7.98
N MET A 177 2.61 -2.46 -6.97
CA MET A 177 1.41 -3.22 -6.65
C MET A 177 0.24 -2.31 -6.24
N TYR A 178 0.50 -1.29 -5.43
CA TYR A 178 -0.50 -0.29 -5.06
C TYR A 178 -0.99 0.54 -6.25
N VAL A 179 -0.11 0.91 -7.19
CA VAL A 179 -0.50 1.62 -8.42
C VAL A 179 -1.37 0.74 -9.31
N ILE A 180 -1.04 -0.56 -9.44
CA ILE A 180 -1.89 -1.51 -10.17
C ILE A 180 -3.27 -1.60 -9.52
N TYR A 181 -3.33 -1.68 -8.19
CA TYR A 181 -4.59 -1.65 -7.44
C TYR A 181 -5.40 -0.38 -7.75
N ARG A 182 -4.80 0.80 -7.56
CA ARG A 182 -5.47 2.10 -7.75
C ARG A 182 -5.99 2.28 -9.17
N ASN A 183 -5.25 1.79 -10.16
CA ASN A 183 -5.62 1.89 -11.58
C ASN A 183 -6.59 0.79 -12.04
N GLY A 184 -6.98 -0.15 -11.16
CA GLY A 184 -7.84 -1.28 -11.51
C GLY A 184 -7.16 -2.32 -12.42
N GLY A 185 -5.83 -2.28 -12.55
CA GLY A 185 -5.07 -3.18 -13.41
C GLY A 185 -3.76 -2.58 -13.92
N LEU A 186 -3.02 -3.40 -14.67
CA LEU A 186 -1.77 -2.97 -15.30
C LEU A 186 -2.06 -2.35 -16.68
N PRO A 187 -1.79 -1.05 -16.90
CA PRO A 187 -1.97 -0.43 -18.21
C PRO A 187 -0.90 -0.98 -19.17
N LEU A 188 -1.31 -1.80 -20.13
CA LEU A 188 -0.45 -2.32 -21.19
C LEU A 188 -0.66 -1.50 -22.46
N GLN A 189 0.44 -0.99 -23.04
CA GLN A 189 0.38 -0.40 -24.38
C GLN A 189 0.16 -1.52 -25.40
N VAL A 190 -1.07 -1.59 -25.91
CA VAL A 190 -1.43 -2.47 -27.03
C VAL A 190 -1.09 -1.77 -28.33
N PRO A 191 -0.46 -2.46 -29.31
CA PRO A 191 -0.26 -1.91 -30.65
C PRO A 191 -1.59 -1.45 -31.26
N SER A 192 -1.59 -0.38 -32.06
CA SER A 192 -2.80 0.27 -32.59
C SER A 192 -3.73 -0.63 -33.41
N TYR A 193 -3.24 -1.78 -33.89
CA TYR A 193 -4.03 -2.77 -34.62
C TYR A 193 -4.76 -3.78 -33.69
N VAL A 194 -4.51 -3.73 -32.37
CA VAL A 194 -5.20 -4.57 -31.39
C VAL A 194 -6.39 -3.79 -30.84
N ILE A 195 -7.57 -4.08 -31.37
CA ILE A 195 -8.83 -3.58 -30.82
C ILE A 195 -9.16 -4.45 -29.60
N ALA A 196 -8.99 -3.88 -28.41
CA ALA A 196 -9.54 -4.49 -27.20
C ALA A 196 -11.07 -4.43 -27.32
N GLN A 197 -11.71 -5.58 -27.55
CA GLN A 197 -13.16 -5.63 -27.41
C GLN A 197 -13.47 -5.45 -25.92
N PRO A 198 -14.25 -4.42 -25.53
CA PRO A 198 -14.76 -4.35 -24.18
C PRO A 198 -15.55 -5.64 -23.97
N SER A 199 -15.13 -6.47 -23.01
CA SER A 199 -16.01 -7.53 -22.55
C SER A 199 -17.24 -6.81 -22.00
N ASP A 200 -18.41 -7.17 -22.52
CA ASP A 200 -19.70 -6.64 -22.07
C ASP A 200 -19.69 -6.48 -20.56
N THR A 201 -20.13 -5.30 -20.11
CA THR A 201 -20.39 -4.97 -18.71
C THR A 201 -20.91 -6.20 -17.99
N PHE A 202 -20.07 -6.79 -17.14
CA PHE A 202 -20.49 -7.87 -16.27
C PHE A 202 -21.45 -7.23 -15.28
N GLU A 203 -22.76 -7.31 -15.54
CA GLU A 203 -23.80 -6.97 -14.58
C GLU A 203 -23.65 -7.92 -13.39
N GLY A 204 -22.84 -7.46 -12.44
CA GLY A 204 -22.47 -8.16 -11.23
C GLY A 204 -23.67 -8.34 -10.31
N LYS A 205 -24.43 -9.40 -10.55
CA LYS A 205 -25.12 -10.13 -9.49
C LYS A 205 -24.74 -11.60 -9.60
N MET A 206 -23.50 -11.91 -9.23
CA MET A 206 -23.26 -13.28 -8.77
C MET A 206 -23.92 -13.41 -7.40
N PRO A 207 -24.84 -14.37 -7.20
CA PRO A 207 -25.36 -14.65 -5.87
C PRO A 207 -24.17 -14.97 -4.96
N LEU A 208 -24.08 -14.26 -3.84
CA LEU A 208 -23.07 -14.54 -2.82
C LEU A 208 -23.20 -16.01 -2.44
N SER A 209 -22.09 -16.74 -2.43
CA SER A 209 -22.09 -18.07 -1.80
C SER A 209 -22.52 -17.93 -0.34
N LYS A 210 -23.12 -18.96 0.26
CA LYS A 210 -23.55 -18.94 1.69
C LYS A 210 -22.46 -18.45 2.66
N LEU A 211 -21.17 -18.62 2.30
CA LEU A 211 -20.05 -18.09 3.07
C LEU A 211 -19.86 -16.57 2.88
N GLY A 212 -20.11 -16.05 1.68
CA GLY A 212 -20.12 -14.61 1.40
C GLY A 212 -21.28 -13.89 2.09
N GLU A 213 -22.47 -14.48 2.11
CA GLU A 213 -23.62 -13.96 2.89
C GLU A 213 -23.32 -13.95 4.39
N LEU A 214 -22.62 -14.97 4.89
CA LEU A 214 -22.22 -15.04 6.29
C LEU A 214 -21.17 -13.97 6.64
N ILE A 215 -20.17 -13.75 5.78
CA ILE A 215 -19.14 -12.71 6.01
C ILE A 215 -19.76 -11.31 5.98
N HIS A 216 -20.69 -11.04 5.05
CA HIS A 216 -21.39 -9.77 5.00
C HIS A 216 -22.30 -9.58 6.23
N SER A 217 -23.05 -10.60 6.64
CA SER A 217 -23.89 -10.47 7.85
C SER A 217 -23.07 -10.31 9.15
N ILE A 218 -21.86 -10.89 9.23
CA ILE A 218 -20.93 -10.65 10.36
C ILE A 218 -20.38 -9.22 10.32
N ALA A 219 -20.04 -8.70 9.14
CA ALA A 219 -19.56 -7.33 8.98
C ALA A 219 -20.66 -6.31 9.33
N ASP A 220 -21.87 -6.50 8.82
CA ASP A 220 -23.02 -5.64 9.09
C ASP A 220 -23.39 -5.65 10.58
N LYS A 221 -23.32 -6.83 11.22
CA LYS A 221 -23.55 -6.96 12.66
C LYS A 221 -22.49 -6.23 13.49
N ARG A 222 -21.20 -6.33 13.11
CA ARG A 222 -20.12 -5.59 13.77
C ARG A 222 -20.24 -4.07 13.58
N HIS A 223 -20.68 -3.62 12.41
CA HIS A 223 -20.91 -2.19 12.17
C HIS A 223 -22.12 -1.66 12.96
N ALA A 224 -23.18 -2.44 13.08
CA ALA A 224 -24.33 -2.09 13.93
C ALA A 224 -23.97 -2.07 15.42
N GLU A 225 -23.18 -3.04 15.89
CA GLU A 225 -22.69 -3.08 17.28
C GLU A 225 -21.75 -1.90 17.57
N ALA A 226 -20.83 -1.57 16.65
CA ALA A 226 -19.95 -0.41 16.79
C ALA A 226 -20.71 0.93 16.75
N ALA A 227 -21.76 1.03 15.94
CA ALA A 227 -22.63 2.21 15.91
C ALA A 227 -23.43 2.39 17.21
N ALA A 228 -23.98 1.29 17.76
CA ALA A 228 -24.71 1.31 19.02
C ALA A 228 -23.81 1.62 20.23
N GLU A 229 -22.57 1.12 20.24
CA GLU A 229 -21.57 1.49 21.26
C GLU A 229 -21.22 2.98 21.19
N LEU A 230 -21.03 3.52 19.99
CA LEU A 230 -20.80 4.95 19.77
C LEU A 230 -21.99 5.79 20.22
N GLU A 231 -23.22 5.37 19.93
CA GLU A 231 -24.44 6.06 20.32
C GLU A 231 -24.62 6.07 21.86
N SER A 232 -24.32 4.96 22.54
CA SER A 232 -24.27 4.89 24.01
C SER A 232 -23.17 5.79 24.61
N VAL A 233 -22.03 5.93 23.94
CA VAL A 233 -20.96 6.85 24.35
C VAL A 233 -21.39 8.31 24.18
N PHE A 234 -22.11 8.63 23.10
CA PHE A 234 -22.67 9.97 22.87
C PHE A 234 -23.78 10.31 23.87
N GLU A 235 -24.69 9.39 24.19
CA GLU A 235 -25.71 9.60 25.24
C GLU A 235 -25.08 9.80 26.62
N LYS A 236 -24.00 9.10 26.96
CA LYS A 236 -23.28 9.33 28.23
C LYS A 236 -22.51 10.65 28.26
N ALA A 237 -22.08 11.15 27.11
CA ALA A 237 -21.33 12.39 27.00
C ALA A 237 -22.23 13.64 26.97
N TYR A 238 -23.47 13.53 26.50
CA TYR A 238 -24.37 14.67 26.28
C TYR A 238 -25.80 14.51 26.83
N GLY A 239 -26.15 13.35 27.38
CA GLY A 239 -27.48 13.06 27.94
C GLY A 239 -27.65 13.59 29.36
N GLY A 240 -27.67 14.91 29.51
CA GLY A 240 -27.97 15.52 30.81
C GLY A 240 -27.91 17.03 30.84
N THR A 241 -28.77 17.72 30.07
CA THR A 241 -29.45 18.98 30.47
C THR A 241 -30.46 19.37 29.39
N GLU A 242 -31.71 19.53 29.77
CA GLU A 242 -32.75 20.19 28.96
C GLU A 242 -32.32 21.64 28.64
N PRO A 243 -32.71 22.20 27.48
CA PRO A 243 -32.46 23.60 27.19
C PRO A 243 -33.39 24.49 28.04
N GLU A 244 -32.81 25.28 28.94
CA GLU A 244 -33.50 26.41 29.56
C GLU A 244 -33.84 27.47 28.50
N ASP A 245 -35.09 27.93 28.57
CA ASP A 245 -35.63 29.07 27.83
C ASP A 245 -34.74 30.31 27.97
N ILE A 246 -34.13 30.76 26.87
CA ILE A 246 -33.62 32.13 26.77
C ILE A 246 -34.58 32.94 25.91
N ALA A 247 -35.34 33.75 26.63
CA ALA A 247 -36.25 34.75 26.10
C ALA A 247 -35.57 35.71 25.12
N ASN A 248 -36.29 36.05 24.05
CA ASN A 248 -36.07 37.24 23.24
C ASN A 248 -36.03 38.50 24.11
N PRO A 249 -35.21 39.48 23.72
CA PRO A 249 -35.79 40.80 23.53
C PRO A 249 -35.33 41.42 22.21
N ASP A 250 -36.31 41.63 21.35
CA ASP A 250 -36.30 42.75 20.42
C ASP A 250 -36.50 44.06 21.21
N ASP A 251 -35.81 45.10 20.76
CA ASP A 251 -36.26 46.51 20.68
C ASP A 251 -35.42 47.59 21.41
N ARG A 252 -35.18 48.67 20.64
CA ARG A 252 -34.50 49.96 20.88
C ARG A 252 -32.97 49.96 20.74
N GLY A 253 -32.35 50.80 19.92
CA GLY A 253 -32.81 51.95 19.14
C GLY A 253 -31.59 52.62 18.48
N ASP A 254 -31.85 53.40 17.45
CA ASP A 254 -30.88 54.18 16.66
C ASP A 254 -29.83 54.93 17.49
N GLU A 255 -28.59 55.02 16.96
CA GLU A 255 -28.00 56.32 16.56
C GLU A 255 -26.66 56.13 15.84
N GLN A 256 -26.60 56.68 14.63
CA GLN A 256 -25.37 56.98 13.90
C GLN A 256 -24.55 58.05 14.63
N LYS A 257 -23.21 57.93 14.59
CA LYS A 257 -22.34 59.09 14.40
C LYS A 257 -20.97 58.71 13.85
N ASP A 258 -20.66 59.33 12.71
CA ASP A 258 -19.32 59.54 12.18
C ASP A 258 -18.34 60.03 13.24
N HIS A 259 -17.10 59.56 13.16
CA HIS A 259 -15.97 60.47 12.99
C HIS A 259 -14.77 59.75 12.39
N SER A 260 -14.31 60.35 11.30
CA SER A 260 -13.05 60.18 10.62
C SER A 260 -11.85 60.68 11.44
N GLU A 261 -10.68 60.30 10.92
CA GLU A 261 -9.35 60.94 10.99
C GLU A 261 -8.29 60.41 11.97
N ASP A 262 -7.24 59.92 11.31
CA ASP A 262 -5.83 60.23 11.52
C ASP A 262 -5.06 59.66 12.71
N GLY A 263 -4.00 58.93 12.36
CA GLY A 263 -2.68 59.43 12.74
C GLY A 263 -1.63 58.40 13.18
N VAL A 264 -0.66 58.17 12.29
CA VAL A 264 0.79 58.17 12.56
C VAL A 264 1.43 56.99 13.33
N MET A 265 2.18 56.20 12.55
CA MET A 265 3.58 55.73 12.72
C MET A 265 4.27 55.88 14.10
N THR A 266 4.89 54.78 14.57
CA THR A 266 6.34 54.60 14.86
C THR A 266 6.51 53.17 15.42
N GLU A 267 7.26 52.27 14.77
CA GLU A 267 8.70 52.04 14.97
C GLU A 267 9.13 51.99 16.44
N GLU A 268 9.52 50.81 16.93
CA GLU A 268 10.84 50.55 17.52
C GLU A 268 10.96 49.09 18.01
N ALA A 269 11.98 48.39 17.50
CA ALA A 269 12.67 47.32 18.21
C ALA A 269 13.75 47.97 19.10
N PRO A 270 14.12 47.36 20.23
CA PRO A 270 15.39 46.59 20.29
C PRO A 270 15.26 45.38 21.25
N GLU A 271 16.15 44.40 21.39
CA GLU A 271 17.51 44.10 20.95
C GLU A 271 17.65 42.56 21.03
#